data_AF-A0A101E8E6-F1
#
_entry.id   AF-A0A101E8E6-F1
#
_cell.length_a   1.000
_cell.length_b   1.000
_cell.length_c   1.000
_cell.angle_alpha   90.00
_cell.angle_beta   90.00
_cell.angle_gamma   90.00
#
_symmetry.space_group_name_H-M   'P 1'
#
loop_
_entity.id
_entity.type
_entity.pdbx_description
1 polymer ?
#
loop_
_entity_poly.entity_id
_entity_poly.type
_entity_poly.pdbx_seq_one_letter_code
_entity_poly.pdbx_strand_id
1 'polypeptide(L)' 'MWKVVYIAPNFEVAEHLKSLLEGEGLLVTLRGIGVEGEGKGPVEMLVPESEAEEAYEIINSSLIYG' A
#
# COMPACT_ATOMS: atom_id res chain seq x y z
N MET A 1 -5.80 13.00 8.21
CA MET A 1 -6.23 12.90 6.79
C MET A 1 -5.56 11.68 6.19
N TRP A 2 -6.23 10.93 5.31
CA TRP A 2 -5.62 9.78 4.62
C TRP A 2 -4.94 10.25 3.33
N LYS A 3 -3.76 9.71 3.03
CA LYS A 3 -2.95 10.06 1.86
C LYS A 3 -2.56 8.80 1.11
N VAL A 4 -2.68 8.86 -0.22
CA VAL A 4 -2.21 7.78 -1.09
C VAL A 4 -0.69 7.86 -1.16
N VAL A 5 0.00 6.80 -0.74
CA VAL A 5 1.48 6.71 -0.76
C VAL A 5 1.99 5.86 -1.91
N TYR A 6 1.19 4.91 -2.39
CA TYR A 6 1.56 4.00 -3.46
C TYR A 6 0.32 3.49 -4.20
N ILE A 7 0.48 3.12 -5.46
CA ILE A 7 -0.55 2.45 -6.26
C ILE A 7 0.06 1.13 -6.72
N ALA A 8 -0.36 0.05 -6.08
CA ALA A 8 0.07 -1.29 -6.44
C ALA A 8 -0.60 -1.73 -7.75
N PRO A 9 0.08 -2.52 -8.59
CA PRO A 9 -0.47 -2.98 -9.88
C PRO A 9 -1.56 -4.04 -9.72
N ASN A 10 -1.58 -4.77 -8.60
CA ASN A 10 -2.55 -5.80 -8.27
C ASN A 10 -2.76 -5.89 -6.76
N PHE A 11 -3.77 -6.66 -6.34
CA PHE A 11 -4.10 -6.84 -4.93
C PHE A 11 -3.01 -7.61 -4.17
N GLU A 12 -2.36 -8.60 -4.78
CA GLU A 12 -1.31 -9.41 -4.13
C GLU A 12 -0.13 -8.55 -3.63
N VAL A 13 0.38 -7.66 -4.49
CA VAL A 13 1.45 -6.73 -4.12
C VAL A 13 0.97 -5.75 -3.05
N ALA A 14 -0.26 -5.25 -3.16
CA ALA A 14 -0.85 -4.34 -2.19
C ALA A 14 -0.98 -5.00 -0.80
N GLU A 15 -1.40 -6.27 -0.76
CA GLU A 15 -1.57 -7.04 0.48
C GLU A 15 -0.22 -7.36 1.14
N HIS A 16 0.79 -7.69 0.33
CA HIS A 16 2.14 -7.92 0.82
C HIS A 16 2.74 -6.66 1.45
N LEU A 17 2.67 -5.52 0.75
CA LEU A 17 3.15 -4.25 1.28
C LEU A 17 2.35 -3.79 2.50
N LYS A 18 1.02 -4.01 2.51
CA LYS A 18 0.18 -3.75 3.69
C LYS A 18 0.67 -4.54 4.90
N SER A 19 0.96 -5.83 4.74
CA SER A 19 1.42 -6.68 5.84
C SER A 19 2.76 -6.23 6.41
N LEU A 20 3.67 -5.76 5.55
CA LEU A 20 4.96 -5.18 5.98
C LEU A 20 4.75 -3.91 6.80
N LEU A 21 3.92 -2.99 6.29
CA LEU A 21 3.63 -1.72 6.98
C LEU A 21 2.88 -1.93 8.29
N GLU A 22 1.89 -2.83 8.33
CA GLU A 22 1.19 -3.19 9.57
C GLU A 22 2.11 -3.90 10.57
N GLY A 23 3.12 -4.64 10.10
CA GLY A 23 4.15 -5.26 10.94
C GLY A 23 5.03 -4.25 11.68
N GLU A 24 5.30 -3.11 11.05
CA GLU A 24 6.02 -1.99 11.65
C GLU A 24 5.11 -1.08 12.51
N GLY A 25 3.81 -1.39 12.58
CA GLY A 25 2.81 -0.67 13.38
C GLY A 25 2.12 0.48 12.64
N LEU A 26 2.27 0.58 11.31
CA LEU A 26 1.63 1.62 10.52
C LEU A 26 0.20 1.24 10.11
N LEU A 27 -0.67 2.24 10.02
CA LEU A 27 -2.04 2.07 9.54
C LEU A 27 -2.13 2.15 8.01
N VAL A 28 -2.53 1.06 7.36
CA VAL A 28 -2.71 0.99 5.91
C VAL A 28 -4.12 0.59 5.53
N THR A 29 -4.71 1.33 4.59
CA THR A 29 -5.98 0.98 3.93
C THR A 29 -5.74 0.74 2.45
N LEU A 30 -6.28 -0.35 1.93
CA LEU A 30 -6.26 -0.67 0.50
C LEU A 30 -7.56 -0.24 -0.15
N ARG A 31 -7.48 0.49 -1.27
CA ARG A 31 -8.64 0.87 -2.08
C ARG A 31 -8.42 0.45 -3.52
N GLY A 32 -9.15 -0.56 -3.96
CA GLY A 32 -9.11 -0.99 -5.36
C GLY A 32 -9.66 0.10 -6.29
N ILE A 33 -8.93 0.39 -7.37
CA ILE A 33 -9.40 1.19 -8.49
C ILE A 33 -9.85 0.22 -9.59
N GLY A 34 -11.14 -0.08 -9.66
CA GLY A 34 -11.68 -0.88 -10.77
C GLY A 34 -12.91 -1.70 -10.41
N VAL A 35 -13.54 -2.22 -11.46
CA VAL A 35 -14.80 -2.97 -11.38
C VAL A 35 -14.55 -4.28 -10.60
N GLU A 36 -15.22 -4.38 -9.46
CA GLU A 36 -15.57 -5.60 -8.73
C GLU A 36 -15.78 -6.81 -9.66
N GLY A 37 -14.75 -7.64 -9.84
CA GLY A 37 -14.89 -8.82 -10.70
C GLY A 37 -13.66 -9.72 -10.84
N GLU A 38 -12.44 -9.16 -10.92
CA GLU A 38 -11.27 -9.99 -11.29
C GLU A 38 -10.04 -9.87 -10.39
N GLY A 39 -10.03 -9.01 -9.36
CA GLY A 39 -8.90 -8.93 -8.39
C GLY A 39 -7.55 -8.48 -8.99
N LYS A 40 -7.53 -8.13 -10.29
CA LYS A 40 -6.33 -7.78 -11.08
C LYS A 40 -6.18 -6.28 -11.34
N GLY A 41 -7.04 -5.46 -10.74
CA GLY A 41 -7.00 -4.02 -10.90
C GLY A 41 -5.94 -3.36 -10.01
N PRO A 42 -5.47 -2.15 -10.36
CA PRO A 42 -4.59 -1.38 -9.50
C PRO A 42 -5.25 -1.04 -8.17
N VAL A 43 -4.45 -0.98 -7.11
CA VAL A 43 -4.92 -0.78 -5.74
C VAL A 43 -4.16 0.39 -5.11
N GLU A 44 -4.89 1.41 -4.67
CA GLU A 44 -4.34 2.51 -3.88
C GLU A 44 -4.05 2.05 -2.47
N MET A 45 -2.84 2.36 -2.01
CA MET A 45 -2.44 2.21 -0.62
C MET A 45 -2.51 3.57 0.06
N LEU A 46 -3.39 3.68 1.05
CA LEU A 46 -3.60 4.88 1.84
C LEU A 46 -3.03 4.69 3.25
N VAL A 47 -2.37 5.72 3.76
CA VAL A 47 -1.91 5.79 5.15
C VAL A 47 -2.27 7.16 5.75
N PRO A 48 -2.27 7.30 7.09
CA PRO A 48 -2.36 8.62 7.71
C PRO A 48 -1.23 9.53 7.24
N GLU A 49 -1.53 10.81 7.01
CA GLU A 49 -0.53 11.77 6.53
C GLU A 49 0.72 11.85 7.42
N SER A 50 0.57 11.69 8.74
CA SER A 50 1.69 11.65 9.69
C SER A 50 2.64 10.47 9.47
N GLU A 51 2.16 9.39 8.86
CA GLU A 51 2.86 8.13 8.61
C GLU A 51 3.30 8.00 7.14
N ALA A 52 2.95 8.97 6.29
CA ALA A 52 3.15 8.88 4.85
C ALA A 52 4.62 8.82 4.43
N GLU A 53 5.50 9.48 5.19
CA GLU A 53 6.95 9.49 4.93
C GLU A 53 7.57 8.13 5.28
N GLU A 54 7.30 7.60 6.47
CA GLU A 54 7.79 6.28 6.90
C GLU A 54 7.26 5.15 6.01
N ALA A 55 5.96 5.18 5.69
CA ALA A 55 5.38 4.20 4.79
C ALA A 55 6.06 4.20 3.41
N TYR A 56 6.39 5.39 2.89
CA TYR A 56 7.08 5.52 1.61
C TYR A 56 8.49 4.92 1.66
N GLU A 57 9.25 5.17 2.73
CA GLU A 57 10.59 4.60 2.93
C GLU A 57 10.54 3.06 2.98
N ILE A 58 9.61 2.48 3.74
CA ILE A 58 9.45 1.03 3.87
C ILE A 58 9.08 0.39 2.53
N ILE A 59 8.12 0.97 1.81
CA ILE A 59 7.70 0.48 0.48
C ILE A 59 8.89 0.51 -0.47
N ASN A 60 9.62 1.62 -0.52
CA ASN A 60 10.74 1.79 -1.45
C ASN A 60 11.89 0.81 -1.12
N SER A 61 12.19 0.63 0.17
CA SER A 61 13.15 -0.38 0.64
C SER A 61 12.73 -1.79 0.22
N SER A 62 11.46 -2.15 0.41
CA SER A 62 10.94 -3.47 0.01
C SER A 62 10.96 -3.71 -1.50
N LEU A 63 10.82 -2.67 -2.34
CA LEU A 63 10.85 -2.79 -3.79
C LEU A 63 12.27 -2.81 -4.37
N ILE A 64 13.23 -2.18 -3.71
CA ILE A 64 14.62 -2.10 -4.16
C ILE A 64 15.42 -3.35 -3.77
N TYR A 65 15.14 -3.92 -2.60
CA TYR A 65 15.88 -5.09 -2.07
C TYR A 65 15.10 -6.42 -2.16
N GLY A 66 13.90 -6.41 -2.76
CA GLY A 66 13.01 -7.57 -2.91
C GLY A 66 13.20 -8.36 -4.20
#